data_AF-A0A1H2ZN66-F1
#
_entry.id   AF-A0A1H2ZN66-F1
#
_cell.length_a   1.000
_cell.length_b   1.000
_cell.length_c   1.000
_cell.angle_alpha   90.00
_cell.angle_beta   90.00
_cell.angle_gamma   90.00
#
_symmetry.space_group_name_H-M   'P 1'
#
loop_
_entity.id
_entity.type
_entity.pdbx_description
1 polymer ?
#
loop_
_entity_poly.entity_id
_entity_poly.type
_entity_poly.pdbx_seq_one_letter_code
_entity_poly.pdbx_strand_id
1 'polypeptide(L)'
;MTTLVGIEFSKDGKQFGYLGIPHSTHRSAYGLTTIPVIYLRNGRGPRAMISAGVHGDEYEGQIALRNLTIELSAQDISGSLILLPMANAPAVEAALPST
;
A
#
# COMPACT_ATOMS: atom_id res chain seq x y z
N MET A 1 -5.06 -10.19 -14.91
CA MET A 1 -4.40 -8.89 -15.13
C MET A 1 -4.34 -8.12 -13.81
N THR A 2 -3.15 -7.84 -13.29
CA THR A 2 -2.97 -7.00 -12.10
C THR A 2 -3.26 -5.53 -12.45
N THR A 3 -3.93 -4.80 -11.57
CA THR A 3 -4.34 -3.40 -11.82
C THR A 3 -3.91 -2.50 -10.67
N LEU A 4 -3.49 -1.27 -10.98
CA LEU A 4 -3.26 -0.22 -9.98
C LEU A 4 -4.40 0.79 -10.10
N VAL A 5 -5.18 0.93 -9.04
CA VAL A 5 -6.39 1.77 -9.02
C VAL A 5 -6.17 2.93 -8.04
N GLY A 6 -6.58 4.14 -8.43
CA GLY A 6 -6.56 5.33 -7.57
C GLY A 6 -5.22 6.07 -7.49
N ILE A 7 -4.22 5.68 -8.29
CA ILE A 7 -2.90 6.32 -8.31
C ILE A 7 -2.60 6.92 -9.69
N GLU A 8 -2.35 8.22 -9.74
CA GLU A 8 -1.86 8.96 -10.91
C GLU A 8 -0.46 9.53 -10.61
N PHE A 9 0.58 8.93 -11.19
CA PHE A 9 1.99 9.24 -10.84
C PHE A 9 2.47 10.65 -11.25
N SER A 10 1.75 11.31 -12.15
CA SER A 10 2.03 12.70 -12.59
C SER A 10 1.43 13.75 -11.65
N LYS A 11 0.44 13.37 -10.83
CA LYS A 11 -0.33 14.30 -10.02
C LYS A 11 0.30 14.49 -8.64
N ASP A 12 0.61 15.73 -8.33
CA ASP A 12 1.06 16.14 -6.99
C ASP A 12 -0.07 16.01 -5.96
N GLY A 13 0.30 15.81 -4.70
CA GLY A 13 -0.61 15.54 -3.60
C GLY A 13 -0.44 14.14 -3.02
N LYS A 14 -1.39 13.75 -2.18
CA LYS A 14 -1.46 12.45 -1.50
C LYS A 14 -2.65 11.67 -2.02
N GLN A 15 -2.39 10.47 -2.50
CA GLN A 15 -3.35 9.60 -3.17
C GLN A 15 -3.41 8.25 -2.45
N PHE A 16 -4.62 7.71 -2.35
CA PHE A 16 -4.88 6.41 -1.76
C PHE A 16 -5.47 5.50 -2.84
N GLY A 17 -4.85 4.35 -3.02
CA GLY A 17 -5.23 3.39 -4.04
C GLY A 17 -4.91 1.98 -3.60
N TYR A 18 -4.96 1.07 -4.55
CA TYR A 18 -4.60 -0.32 -4.31
C TYR A 18 -4.08 -1.01 -5.56
N LEU A 19 -3.24 -2.02 -5.35
CA LEU A 19 -2.88 -3.01 -6.35
C LEU A 19 -3.88 -4.16 -6.25
N GLY A 20 -4.73 -4.30 -7.26
CA GLY A 20 -5.66 -5.40 -7.42
C GLY A 20 -4.97 -6.58 -8.10
N ILE A 21 -4.72 -7.65 -7.34
CA ILE A 21 -4.16 -8.90 -7.83
C ILE A 21 -5.31 -9.91 -8.00
N PRO A 22 -5.61 -10.35 -9.24
CA PRO A 22 -6.59 -11.41 -9.45
C PRO A 22 -6.11 -12.68 -8.77
N HIS A 23 -6.95 -13.22 -7.90
CA HIS A 23 -6.69 -14.42 -7.12
C HIS A 23 -7.90 -15.34 -7.28
N SER A 24 -7.82 -16.28 -8.22
CA SER A 24 -8.86 -17.29 -8.45
C SER A 24 -8.71 -18.41 -7.43
N THR A 25 -9.69 -18.57 -6.53
CA THR A 25 -9.77 -19.72 -5.62
C THR A 25 -10.97 -20.59 -5.94
N HIS A 26 -10.99 -21.81 -5.41
CA HIS A 26 -12.15 -22.71 -5.51
C HIS A 26 -13.45 -22.10 -4.94
N ARG A 27 -13.34 -21.05 -4.10
CA ARG A 27 -14.44 -20.30 -3.48
C ARG A 27 -14.85 -19.03 -4.24
N SER A 28 -14.02 -18.51 -5.15
CA SER A 28 -14.34 -17.35 -5.98
C SER A 28 -13.53 -17.35 -7.26
N ALA A 29 -14.20 -17.52 -8.41
CA ALA A 29 -13.61 -17.53 -9.74
C ALA A 29 -13.05 -16.16 -10.18
N TYR A 30 -13.43 -15.08 -9.47
CA TYR A 30 -13.03 -13.69 -9.76
C TYR A 30 -12.52 -12.95 -8.52
N GLY A 31 -11.94 -13.67 -7.55
CA GLY A 31 -11.38 -13.05 -6.35
C GLY A 31 -10.34 -11.98 -6.70
N LEU A 32 -10.36 -10.87 -5.97
CA LEU A 32 -9.39 -9.78 -6.10
C LEU A 32 -8.76 -9.54 -4.74
N THR A 33 -7.47 -9.84 -4.60
CA THR A 33 -6.70 -9.43 -3.43
C THR A 33 -6.24 -8.00 -3.65
N THR A 34 -6.61 -7.10 -2.75
CA THR A 34 -6.23 -5.68 -2.83
C THR A 34 -5.08 -5.40 -1.86
N ILE A 35 -3.94 -4.96 -2.38
CA ILE A 35 -2.84 -4.45 -1.55
C ILE A 35 -2.94 -2.92 -1.53
N PRO A 36 -3.11 -2.27 -0.36
CA PRO A 36 -3.21 -0.83 -0.25
C PRO A 36 -1.90 -0.15 -0.70
N VAL A 37 -2.04 0.92 -1.48
CA VAL A 37 -0.95 1.76 -1.98
C VAL A 37 -1.24 3.19 -1.57
N ILE A 38 -0.27 3.85 -0.95
CA ILE A 38 -0.31 5.28 -0.71
C ILE A 38 0.78 5.94 -1.53
N TYR A 39 0.42 6.94 -2.30
CA TYR A 39 1.35 7.69 -3.14
C TYR A 39 1.36 9.16 -2.73
N LEU A 40 2.53 9.67 -2.40
CA LEU A 40 2.76 11.09 -2.17
C LEU A 40 3.68 11.62 -3.26
N ARG A 41 3.37 12.81 -3.79
CA ARG A 41 4.21 13.51 -4.75
C ARG A 41 4.16 15.01 -4.50
N ASN A 42 5.31 15.65 -4.57
CA ASN A 42 5.43 17.11 -4.53
C ASN A 42 6.64 17.56 -5.35
N GLY A 43 6.36 18.13 -6.52
CA GLY A 43 7.36 18.69 -7.42
C GLY A 43 8.38 17.68 -7.95
N ARG A 44 9.64 18.13 -8.04
CA ARG A 44 10.78 17.35 -8.56
C ARG A 44 11.64 16.87 -7.40
N GLY A 45 12.21 15.68 -7.54
CA GLY A 45 13.06 15.07 -6.52
C GLY A 45 13.14 13.55 -6.70
N PRO A 46 13.85 12.86 -5.80
CA PRO A 46 13.96 11.41 -5.83
C PRO A 46 12.60 10.72 -5.65
N ARG A 47 12.52 9.46 -6.08
CA ARG A 47 11.39 8.57 -5.80
C ARG A 47 11.86 7.44 -4.92
N ALA A 48 11.16 7.22 -3.81
CA ALA A 48 11.41 6.12 -2.89
C ALA A 48 10.15 5.26 -2.70
N MET A 49 10.35 4.01 -2.31
CA MET A 49 9.29 3.08 -1.91
C MET A 49 9.65 2.47 -0.56
N ILE A 50 8.66 2.38 0.33
CA ILE A 50 8.80 1.72 1.63
C ILE A 50 7.67 0.70 1.76
N SER A 51 8.02 -0.53 2.11
CA SER A 51 7.07 -1.64 2.24
C SER A 51 7.20 -2.32 3.61
N ALA A 52 6.08 -2.81 4.14
CA ALA A 52 6.00 -3.65 5.33
C ALA A 52 4.95 -4.76 5.15
N GLY A 53 4.83 -5.66 6.12
CA GLY A 53 3.85 -6.75 6.09
C GLY A 53 4.10 -7.74 4.94
N VAL A 54 5.37 -8.09 4.71
CA VAL A 54 5.77 -9.19 3.80
C VAL A 54 5.46 -10.53 4.49
N HIS A 55 5.86 -10.65 5.75
CA HIS A 55 5.31 -11.62 6.69
C HIS A 55 4.17 -10.96 7.47
N GLY A 56 3.10 -11.72 7.70
CA GLY A 56 1.84 -11.18 8.25
C GLY A 56 1.92 -10.79 9.72
N ASP A 57 2.80 -11.45 10.45
CA ASP A 57 3.05 -11.35 11.89
C ASP A 57 4.18 -10.37 12.25
N GLU A 58 4.75 -9.67 11.26
CA GLU A 58 5.70 -8.57 11.47
C GLU A 58 4.96 -7.23 11.50
N TYR A 59 4.57 -6.77 12.70
CA TYR A 59 3.63 -5.65 12.87
C TYR A 59 4.29 -4.27 12.89
N GLU A 60 5.54 -4.16 13.32
CA GLU A 60 6.22 -2.89 13.58
C GLU A 60 6.29 -2.02 12.32
N GLY A 61 6.69 -2.61 11.20
CA GLY A 61 6.73 -1.93 9.92
C GLY A 61 5.34 -1.50 9.44
N GLN A 62 4.32 -2.32 9.65
CA GLN A 62 2.94 -2.02 9.25
C GLN A 62 2.39 -0.83 10.04
N ILE A 63 2.63 -0.82 11.36
CA ILE A 63 2.23 0.27 12.26
C ILE A 63 3.00 1.55 11.93
N ALA A 64 4.31 1.46 11.70
CA ALA A 64 5.13 2.61 11.32
C ALA A 64 4.64 3.24 10.01
N LEU A 65 4.35 2.42 8.98
CA LEU A 65 3.84 2.92 7.71
C LEU A 65 2.40 3.45 7.81
N ARG A 66 1.56 2.88 8.68
CA ARG A 66 0.24 3.42 8.99
C ARG A 66 0.35 4.80 9.63
N ASN A 67 1.23 4.97 10.62
CA ASN A 67 1.42 6.24 11.30
C ASN A 67 2.02 7.30 10.35
N LEU A 68 3.03 6.93 9.57
CA LEU A 68 3.57 7.79 8.51
C LEU A 68 2.49 8.21 7.50
N THR A 69 1.60 7.29 7.14
CA THR A 69 0.46 7.56 6.28
C THR A 69 -0.55 8.52 6.92
N ILE A 70 -0.63 8.64 8.24
CA ILE A 70 -1.51 9.62 8.90
C ILE A 70 -0.82 10.98 8.97
N GLU A 71 0.45 10.99 9.38
CA GLU A 71 1.20 12.20 9.71
C GLU A 71 1.75 12.93 8.48
N LEU A 72 2.23 12.20 7.47
CA LEU A 72 2.96 12.80 6.35
C LEU A 72 2.02 13.40 5.32
N SER A 73 2.16 14.69 5.02
CA SER A 73 1.50 15.36 3.90
C SER A 73 2.41 15.37 2.66
N ALA A 74 1.85 15.69 1.49
CA ALA A 74 2.67 15.82 0.28
C ALA A 74 3.65 16.99 0.38
N GLN A 75 3.29 18.05 1.12
CA GLN A 75 4.10 19.26 1.29
C GLN A 75 5.38 19.00 2.08
N ASP A 76 5.43 17.92 2.87
CA ASP A 76 6.59 17.58 3.70
C ASP A 76 7.73 16.90 2.93
N ILE A 77 7.52 16.56 1.65
CA ILE A 77 8.51 15.88 0.81
C ILE A 77 8.87 16.69 -0.44
N SER A 78 10.00 16.37 -1.07
CA SER A 78 10.37 16.83 -2.41
C SER A 78 10.68 15.62 -3.29
N GLY A 79 9.89 15.42 -4.36
CA GLY A 79 9.91 14.20 -5.15
C GLY A 79 8.66 13.35 -4.93
N SER A 80 8.83 12.04 -4.70
CA SER A 80 7.69 11.17 -4.46
C SER A 80 7.99 9.95 -3.58
N LEU A 81 6.97 9.47 -2.89
CA LEU A 81 7.04 8.37 -1.95
C LEU A 81 5.87 7.40 -2.19
N ILE A 82 6.18 6.11 -2.29
CA ILE A 82 5.20 5.03 -2.35
C ILE A 82 5.25 4.27 -1.02
N LEU A 83 4.12 4.14 -0.34
CA LEU A 83 4.00 3.34 0.89
C LEU A 83 3.12 2.12 0.62
N LEU A 84 3.61 0.95 1.04
CA LEU A 84 2.95 -0.34 0.96
C LEU A 84 2.91 -0.96 2.37
N PRO A 85 1.91 -0.62 3.20
CA PRO A 85 1.88 -1.02 4.60
C PRO A 85 1.68 -2.53 4.81
N MET A 86 1.12 -3.23 3.82
CA MET A 86 0.87 -4.68 3.86
C MET A 86 1.12 -5.29 2.47
N ALA A 87 2.39 -5.50 2.14
CA ALA A 87 2.81 -6.05 0.85
C ALA A 87 2.24 -7.46 0.58
N ASN A 88 1.94 -8.22 1.64
CA ASN A 88 1.27 -9.51 1.59
C ASN A 88 -0.03 -9.46 2.41
N ALA A 89 -1.04 -8.77 1.87
CA ALA A 89 -2.33 -8.58 2.55
C ALA A 89 -2.97 -9.90 3.05
N PRO A 90 -2.98 -11.02 2.30
CA PRO A 90 -3.52 -12.28 2.81
C PRO A 90 -2.81 -12.83 4.04
N ALA A 91 -1.48 -12.69 4.12
CA ALA A 91 -0.72 -13.16 5.29
C ALA A 91 -1.01 -12.28 6.51
N VAL A 92 -1.10 -10.96 6.32
CA VAL A 92 -1.46 -10.01 7.38
C VAL A 92 -2.87 -10.31 7.90
N GLU A 93 -3.83 -10.54 7.02
CA GLU A 93 -5.20 -10.91 7.40
C GLU A 93 -5.25 -12.23 8.19
N ALA A 94 -4.46 -13.23 7.79
CA ALA A 94 -4.40 -14.52 8.47
C ALA A 94 -3.70 -14.47 9.84
N ALA A 95 -2.86 -13.46 10.08
CA ALA A 95 -2.19 -13.25 11.36
C ALA A 95 -3.08 -12.52 12.38
N LEU A 96 -4.25 -12.00 11.96
CA LEU A 96 -5.22 -11.41 12.87
C LEU A 96 -5.76 -12.48 13.84
N PRO A 97 -5.96 -12.15 15.13
CA PRO A 97 -6.57 -13.06 16.07
C PRO A 97 -7.94 -13.53 15.55
N SER A 98 -8.19 -14.84 15.56
CA SER A 98 -9.51 -15.40 15.29
C SER A 98 -10.48 -14.91 16.37
N THR A 99 -11.33 -13.95 16.01
CA THR A 99 -12.45 -13.48 16.84
C THR A 99 -13.75 -14.14 16.41
#